data_AF-A0A939VZ60-F1
#
_entry.id   AF-A0A939VZ60-F1
#
_cell.length_a   1.000
_cell.length_b   1.000
_cell.length_c   1.000
_cell.angle_alpha   90.00
_cell.angle_beta   90.00
_cell.angle_gamma   90.00
#
_symmetry.space_group_name_H-M   'P 1'
#
loop_
_entity.id
_entity.type
_entity.pdbx_description
1 polymer ?
#
loop_
_entity_poly.entity_id
_entity_poly.type
_entity_poly.pdbx_seq_one_letter_code
_entity_poly.pdbx_strand_id
1 'polypeptide(L)'
;MKKYTSILSTRETEHAIIAIKDFFQLALSTELNLYRVTAPLFVGAGTGINDDLNGVERPVSFPVKALHESRMEIVQSLAKWKRLKITSLGLEPGFGIYTDMNALRPDEDLDPIHSIYVDQWDWEMAIDPKDRTVFFLHEIVKKVYRCIQRTEFFIYDRYPAIKPVLPKEIKILYADDLQKKYPKLTPKEREDKVAKEYGAVFITGIGGKLPDGTIHDGRAPDYDDWITECGDGHRGLNGDILVWNPVLERAFELSSMGIRVSPESLKLQLEERGCPERAKFEFHSKLLKGELTQTLGGGIGQSRLCMFLLRKAHIGETQVSVWTDEIKADCKKRGIELL
;
A
#
# COMPACT_ATOMS: atom_id res chain seq x y z
N MET A 1 -12.56 17.34 -20.80
CA MET A 1 -12.52 17.18 -19.33
C MET A 1 -13.28 18.33 -18.69
N LYS A 2 -14.16 18.04 -17.72
CA LYS A 2 -14.81 19.10 -16.94
C LYS A 2 -13.72 19.89 -16.21
N LYS A 3 -13.86 21.22 -16.14
CA LYS A 3 -12.94 22.08 -15.38
C LYS A 3 -13.01 21.66 -13.91
N TYR A 4 -11.87 21.29 -13.31
CA TYR A 4 -11.79 20.96 -11.89
C TYR A 4 -12.20 22.16 -11.03
N THR A 5 -12.89 21.90 -9.93
CA THR A 5 -13.22 22.90 -8.91
C THR A 5 -13.26 22.17 -7.58
N SER A 6 -12.42 22.57 -6.63
CA SER A 6 -12.43 21.97 -5.29
C SER A 6 -13.80 22.15 -4.64
N ILE A 7 -14.34 21.07 -4.09
CA ILE A 7 -15.64 21.08 -3.39
C ILE A 7 -15.54 21.80 -2.05
N LEU A 8 -14.40 21.63 -1.36
CA LEU A 8 -14.12 22.20 -0.05
C LEU A 8 -13.10 23.34 -0.16
N SER A 9 -13.21 24.34 0.71
CA SER A 9 -12.15 25.33 0.92
C SER A 9 -10.90 24.67 1.50
N THR A 10 -9.75 25.36 1.46
CA THR A 10 -8.48 24.90 2.06
C THR A 10 -8.65 24.58 3.54
N ARG A 11 -9.32 25.45 4.30
CA ARG A 11 -9.61 25.22 5.73
C ARG A 11 -10.50 24.00 5.99
N GLU A 12 -11.56 23.83 5.19
CA GLU A 12 -12.42 22.66 5.32
C GLU A 12 -11.71 21.37 4.94
N THR A 13 -10.79 21.46 3.96
CA THR A 13 -9.95 20.34 3.53
C THR A 13 -9.03 19.87 4.66
N GLU A 14 -8.35 20.79 5.34
CA GLU A 14 -7.52 20.48 6.52
C GLU A 14 -8.32 19.77 7.63
N HIS A 15 -9.50 20.30 7.97
CA HIS A 15 -10.37 19.66 8.95
C HIS A 15 -10.84 18.26 8.49
N ALA A 16 -11.18 18.10 7.21
CA ALA A 16 -11.65 16.85 6.66
C ALA A 16 -10.54 15.79 6.61
N ILE A 17 -9.29 16.17 6.31
CA ILE A 17 -8.13 15.28 6.35
C ILE A 17 -7.99 14.66 7.75
N ILE A 18 -7.98 15.49 8.79
CA ILE A 18 -7.87 15.00 10.18
C ILE A 18 -9.04 14.06 10.51
N ALA A 19 -10.27 14.46 10.15
CA ALA A 19 -11.46 13.65 10.41
C ALA A 19 -11.42 12.29 9.69
N ILE A 20 -10.93 12.22 8.45
CA ILE A 20 -10.70 10.97 7.72
C ILE A 20 -9.68 10.12 8.47
N LYS A 21 -8.55 10.72 8.87
CA LYS A 21 -7.46 9.97 9.49
C LYS A 21 -7.89 9.35 10.82
N ASP A 22 -8.53 10.14 11.68
CA ASP A 22 -9.03 9.69 12.98
C ASP A 22 -10.11 8.61 12.86
N PHE A 23 -11.06 8.79 11.92
CA PHE A 23 -12.14 7.82 11.75
C PHE A 23 -11.65 6.52 11.12
N PHE A 24 -10.84 6.59 10.06
CA PHE A 24 -10.39 5.40 9.34
C PHE A 24 -9.46 4.54 10.21
N GLN A 25 -8.54 5.13 10.98
CA GLN A 25 -7.68 4.36 11.88
C GLN A 25 -8.47 3.61 12.95
N LEU A 26 -9.54 4.23 13.48
CA LEU A 26 -10.43 3.59 14.45
C LEU A 26 -11.23 2.45 13.80
N ALA A 27 -11.76 2.68 12.59
CA ALA A 27 -12.48 1.65 11.85
C ALA A 27 -11.59 0.45 11.51
N LEU A 28 -10.38 0.70 11.02
CA LEU A 28 -9.40 -0.32 10.64
C LEU A 28 -8.95 -1.14 11.86
N SER A 29 -8.56 -0.47 12.95
CA SER A 29 -8.13 -1.14 14.17
C SER A 29 -9.22 -2.00 14.79
N THR A 30 -10.47 -1.54 14.78
CA THR A 30 -11.60 -2.31 15.30
C THR A 30 -11.93 -3.51 14.42
N GLU A 31 -11.96 -3.34 13.09
CA GLU A 31 -12.35 -4.42 12.16
C GLU A 31 -11.30 -5.54 12.08
N LEU A 32 -10.02 -5.22 12.31
CA LEU A 32 -8.89 -6.15 12.20
C LEU A 32 -8.18 -6.46 13.53
N ASN A 33 -8.73 -6.02 14.67
CA ASN A 33 -8.12 -6.19 16.01
C ASN A 33 -6.66 -5.69 16.09
N LEU A 34 -6.42 -4.45 15.64
CA LEU A 34 -5.08 -3.88 15.58
C LEU A 34 -4.82 -2.91 16.72
N TYR A 35 -3.66 -3.06 17.37
CA TYR A 35 -3.17 -2.11 18.35
C TYR A 35 -2.30 -1.04 17.68
N ARG A 36 -2.50 0.23 18.01
CA ARG A 36 -1.61 1.30 17.56
C ARG A 36 -0.24 1.15 18.22
N VAL A 37 0.83 1.15 17.42
CA VAL A 37 2.21 1.18 17.92
C VAL A 37 3.01 2.31 17.30
N THR A 38 4.04 2.78 18.02
CA THR A 38 4.97 3.79 17.52
C THR A 38 5.95 3.18 16.51
N ALA A 39 5.98 3.74 15.31
CA ALA A 39 6.90 3.37 14.24
C ALA A 39 8.27 4.06 14.36
N PRO A 40 9.36 3.41 13.88
CA PRO A 40 10.61 4.09 13.64
C PRO A 40 10.52 4.95 12.38
N LEU A 41 11.13 6.14 12.42
CA LEU A 41 11.35 6.97 11.22
C LEU A 41 12.59 6.54 10.44
N PHE A 42 13.54 5.88 11.11
CA PHE A 42 14.79 5.43 10.52
C PHE A 42 15.24 4.10 11.13
N VAL A 43 15.97 3.31 10.34
CA VAL A 43 16.51 2.00 10.72
C VAL A 43 18.00 1.92 10.34
N GLY A 44 18.71 0.94 10.90
CA GLY A 44 20.13 0.73 10.57
C GLY A 44 20.29 0.31 9.11
N ALA A 45 21.21 0.94 8.39
CA ALA A 45 21.55 0.56 7.02
C ALA A 45 22.13 -0.86 6.96
N GLY A 46 21.83 -1.61 5.89
CA GLY A 46 22.38 -2.95 5.67
C GLY A 46 21.84 -4.06 6.59
N THR A 47 20.83 -3.77 7.41
CA THR A 47 20.15 -4.76 8.27
C THR A 47 19.17 -5.65 7.50
N GLY A 48 18.77 -5.22 6.30
CA GLY A 48 17.70 -5.81 5.50
C GLY A 48 16.30 -5.55 6.07
N ILE A 49 16.14 -4.62 7.01
CA ILE A 49 14.84 -4.21 7.58
C ILE A 49 14.17 -3.15 6.72
N ASN A 50 14.92 -2.20 6.17
CA ASN A 50 14.36 -1.17 5.28
C ASN A 50 13.82 -1.82 3.99
N ASP A 51 12.76 -1.25 3.44
CA ASP A 51 12.18 -1.70 2.19
C ASP A 51 13.05 -1.23 1.02
N ASP A 52 13.48 -2.17 0.19
CA ASP A 52 14.30 -1.89 -1.00
C ASP A 52 13.42 -1.56 -2.22
N LEU A 53 12.09 -1.61 -2.11
CA LEU A 53 11.13 -1.42 -3.21
C LEU A 53 11.47 -2.34 -4.41
N ASN A 54 11.84 -1.78 -5.56
CA ASN A 54 12.27 -2.55 -6.73
C ASN A 54 13.79 -2.81 -6.76
N GLY A 55 14.53 -2.30 -5.79
CA GLY A 55 15.99 -2.47 -5.63
C GLY A 55 16.83 -1.46 -6.39
N VAL A 56 16.21 -0.42 -6.97
CA VAL A 56 16.89 0.65 -7.72
C VAL A 56 16.81 2.01 -7.02
N GLU A 57 15.81 2.18 -6.16
CA GLU A 57 15.50 3.40 -5.44
C GLU A 57 16.46 3.63 -4.26
N ARG A 58 17.01 4.84 -4.14
CA ARG A 58 17.99 5.17 -3.10
C ARG A 58 17.29 5.66 -1.83
N PRO A 59 17.52 5.03 -0.66
CA PRO A 59 17.01 5.55 0.60
C PRO A 59 17.78 6.81 1.03
N VAL A 60 17.13 7.70 1.78
CA VAL A 60 17.80 8.83 2.43
C VAL A 60 18.64 8.30 3.58
N SER A 61 19.96 8.47 3.50
CA SER A 61 20.90 7.91 4.47
C SER A 61 21.77 8.99 5.13
N PHE A 62 22.02 8.85 6.43
CA PHE A 62 22.78 9.81 7.23
C PHE A 62 23.63 9.10 8.31
N PRO A 63 24.82 9.64 8.65
CA PRO A 63 25.62 9.11 9.76
C PRO A 63 25.12 9.64 11.11
N VAL A 64 25.26 8.84 12.16
CA VAL A 64 24.92 9.24 13.54
C VAL A 64 26.17 9.35 14.40
N LYS A 65 26.51 10.59 14.77
CA LYS A 65 27.70 10.91 15.59
C LYS A 65 27.79 10.11 16.88
N ALA A 66 26.68 9.97 17.60
CA ALA A 66 26.62 9.22 18.86
C ALA A 66 26.82 7.70 18.69
N LEU A 67 26.71 7.19 17.46
CA LEU A 67 26.91 5.79 17.10
C LEU A 67 28.18 5.59 16.27
N HIS A 68 29.22 6.39 16.52
CA HIS A 68 30.50 6.32 15.83
C HIS A 68 30.37 6.38 14.30
N GLU A 69 29.54 7.31 13.81
CA GLU A 69 29.25 7.51 12.38
C GLU A 69 28.54 6.32 11.71
N SER A 70 27.91 5.43 12.48
CA SER A 70 27.04 4.38 11.94
C SER A 70 25.94 4.99 11.08
N ARG A 71 25.68 4.38 9.92
CA ARG A 71 24.71 4.86 8.95
C ARG A 71 23.30 4.39 9.28
N MET A 72 22.38 5.34 9.31
CA MET A 72 20.94 5.09 9.38
C MET A 72 20.31 5.46 8.05
N GLU A 73 19.13 4.91 7.80
CA GLU A 73 18.30 5.19 6.62
C GLU A 73 16.89 5.55 7.05
N ILE A 74 16.33 6.60 6.44
CA ILE A 74 14.90 6.89 6.55
C ILE A 74 14.14 5.75 5.89
N VAL A 75 13.08 5.31 6.55
CA VAL A 75 12.29 4.16 6.08
C VAL A 75 11.59 4.49 4.76
N GLN A 76 11.60 3.56 3.81
CA GLN A 76 10.79 3.64 2.57
C GLN A 76 9.42 2.96 2.74
N SER A 77 9.35 2.01 3.67
CA SER A 77 8.16 1.29 4.15
C SER A 77 8.55 0.49 5.40
N LEU A 78 7.59 0.11 6.25
CA LEU A 78 7.84 -0.72 7.45
C LEU A 78 7.42 -2.18 7.24
N ALA A 79 7.23 -2.63 6.00
CA ALA A 79 6.74 -3.97 5.66
C ALA A 79 7.43 -5.09 6.46
N LYS A 80 8.77 -5.11 6.49
CA LYS A 80 9.56 -6.12 7.24
C LYS A 80 9.60 -5.84 8.75
N TRP A 81 9.69 -4.57 9.14
CA TRP A 81 9.72 -4.16 10.55
C TRP A 81 8.46 -4.60 11.30
N LYS A 82 7.28 -4.46 10.70
CA LYS A 82 6.03 -4.82 11.38
C LYS A 82 5.98 -6.30 11.74
N ARG A 83 6.49 -7.18 10.88
CA ARG A 83 6.53 -8.63 11.16
C ARG A 83 7.48 -8.97 12.31
N LEU A 84 8.63 -8.30 12.39
CA LEU A 84 9.53 -8.39 13.55
C LEU A 84 8.82 -7.91 14.81
N LYS A 85 8.05 -6.81 14.72
CA LYS A 85 7.32 -6.25 15.84
C LYS A 85 6.22 -7.20 16.33
N ILE A 86 5.39 -7.75 15.43
CA ILE A 86 4.38 -8.77 15.75
C ILE A 86 5.00 -9.96 16.47
N THR A 87 6.11 -10.49 15.93
CA THR A 87 6.83 -11.63 16.52
C THR A 87 7.34 -11.29 17.93
N SER A 88 7.99 -10.13 18.11
CA SER A 88 8.53 -9.73 19.41
C SER A 88 7.47 -9.46 20.48
N LEU A 89 6.27 -9.03 20.07
CA LEU A 89 5.14 -8.82 20.97
C LEU A 89 4.40 -10.14 21.32
N GLY A 90 4.68 -11.24 20.61
CA GLY A 90 4.00 -12.51 20.80
C GLY A 90 2.49 -12.40 20.56
N LEU A 91 2.06 -11.65 19.55
CA LEU A 91 0.63 -11.52 19.26
C LEU A 91 0.06 -12.83 18.70
N GLU A 92 -1.08 -13.23 19.25
CA GLU A 92 -1.82 -14.41 18.84
C GLU A 92 -2.51 -14.21 17.47
N PRO A 93 -2.78 -15.31 16.72
CA PRO A 93 -3.54 -15.25 15.48
C PRO A 93 -4.85 -14.46 15.60
N GLY A 94 -5.09 -13.57 14.63
CA GLY A 94 -6.26 -12.69 14.59
C GLY A 94 -6.08 -11.35 15.32
N PHE A 95 -4.91 -11.09 15.91
CA PHE A 95 -4.51 -9.79 16.47
C PHE A 95 -3.33 -9.20 15.71
N GLY A 96 -3.25 -7.87 15.71
CA GLY A 96 -2.21 -7.18 14.93
C GLY A 96 -1.84 -5.82 15.47
N ILE A 97 -1.06 -5.10 14.67
CA ILE A 97 -0.66 -3.73 14.90
C ILE A 97 -0.98 -2.87 13.69
N TYR A 98 -1.12 -1.56 13.92
CA TYR A 98 -0.98 -0.57 12.88
C TYR A 98 -0.14 0.62 13.37
N THR A 99 0.40 1.38 12.43
CA THR A 99 1.17 2.57 12.72
C THR A 99 0.94 3.64 11.65
N ASP A 100 1.12 4.90 12.06
CA ASP A 100 1.13 6.04 11.14
C ASP A 100 2.55 6.17 10.59
N MET A 101 2.79 5.48 9.47
CA MET A 101 4.09 5.43 8.84
C MET A 101 4.31 6.69 7.99
N ASN A 102 5.52 7.23 8.08
CA ASN A 102 6.00 8.33 7.25
C ASN A 102 7.31 7.90 6.59
N ALA A 103 7.38 7.98 5.27
CA ALA A 103 8.52 7.60 4.46
C ALA A 103 8.95 8.74 3.54
N LEU A 104 10.22 8.72 3.14
CA LEU A 104 10.76 9.56 2.09
C LEU A 104 11.29 8.70 0.95
N ARG A 105 10.76 8.94 -0.25
CA ARG A 105 11.14 8.26 -1.50
C ARG A 105 11.69 9.30 -2.48
N PRO A 106 13.00 9.61 -2.41
CA PRO A 106 13.58 10.72 -3.16
C PRO A 106 13.66 10.48 -4.67
N ASP A 107 13.58 9.23 -5.10
CA ASP A 107 13.66 8.83 -6.51
C ASP A 107 12.27 8.62 -7.15
N GLU A 108 11.19 9.07 -6.48
CA GLU A 108 9.81 8.98 -6.98
C GLU A 108 9.54 10.03 -8.08
N ASP A 109 8.90 9.61 -9.19
CA ASP A 109 8.42 10.53 -10.22
C ASP A 109 7.21 11.32 -9.69
N LEU A 110 7.32 12.65 -9.67
CA LEU A 110 6.25 13.52 -9.15
C LEU A 110 5.11 13.68 -10.16
N ASP A 111 3.90 13.29 -9.75
CA ASP A 111 2.69 13.46 -10.54
C ASP A 111 1.47 13.74 -9.63
N PRO A 112 0.23 13.83 -10.16
CA PRO A 112 -0.95 14.11 -9.33
C PRO A 112 -1.22 13.11 -8.19
N ILE A 113 -0.62 11.93 -8.20
CA ILE A 113 -0.85 10.83 -7.24
C ILE A 113 0.44 10.32 -6.56
N HIS A 114 1.61 10.81 -6.98
CA HIS A 114 2.93 10.42 -6.49
C HIS A 114 3.67 11.61 -5.87
N SER A 115 4.27 11.38 -4.71
CA SER A 115 5.03 12.38 -3.96
C SER A 115 6.23 11.74 -3.28
N ILE A 116 7.32 12.50 -3.11
CA ILE A 116 8.48 12.03 -2.33
C ILE A 116 8.16 11.79 -0.86
N TYR A 117 7.11 12.43 -0.32
CA TYR A 117 6.58 12.13 1.01
C TYR A 117 5.45 11.12 0.90
N VAL A 118 5.60 9.99 1.59
CA VAL A 118 4.62 8.90 1.59
C VAL A 118 4.15 8.66 3.00
N ASP A 119 2.83 8.72 3.22
CA ASP A 119 2.20 8.38 4.50
C ASP A 119 1.26 7.19 4.36
N GLN A 120 1.29 6.28 5.34
CA GLN A 120 0.45 5.08 5.32
C GLN A 120 -0.11 4.74 6.70
N TRP A 121 -1.32 4.15 6.72
CA TRP A 121 -1.66 3.22 7.79
C TRP A 121 -0.99 1.90 7.45
N ASP A 122 0.17 1.69 8.05
CA ASP A 122 0.96 0.49 7.81
C ASP A 122 0.62 -0.53 8.89
N TRP A 123 0.06 -1.67 8.48
CA TRP A 123 -0.55 -2.62 9.41
C TRP A 123 -0.13 -4.07 9.15
N GLU A 124 -0.18 -4.90 10.19
CA GLU A 124 0.24 -6.29 10.17
C GLU A 124 -0.54 -7.08 11.20
N MET A 125 -0.95 -8.30 10.89
CA MET A 125 -1.74 -9.17 11.76
C MET A 125 -1.11 -10.56 11.79
N ALA A 126 -0.98 -11.14 12.98
CA ALA A 126 -0.61 -12.55 13.12
C ALA A 126 -1.74 -13.44 12.59
N ILE A 127 -1.39 -14.49 11.87
CA ILE A 127 -2.36 -15.44 11.31
C ILE A 127 -1.96 -16.88 11.67
N ASP A 128 -2.94 -17.76 11.72
CA ASP A 128 -2.68 -19.19 11.84
C ASP A 128 -2.06 -19.69 10.52
N PRO A 129 -1.04 -20.56 10.55
CA PRO A 129 -0.49 -21.15 9.34
C PRO A 129 -1.54 -21.80 8.41
N LYS A 130 -2.66 -22.31 8.96
CA LYS A 130 -3.77 -22.86 8.16
C LYS A 130 -4.53 -21.80 7.37
N ASP A 131 -4.49 -20.55 7.82
CA ASP A 131 -5.15 -19.41 7.18
C ASP A 131 -4.29 -18.83 6.04
N ARG A 132 -3.16 -19.46 5.71
CA ARG A 132 -2.32 -19.14 4.55
C ARG A 132 -3.01 -19.55 3.23
N THR A 133 -4.14 -18.94 2.93
CA THR A 133 -4.96 -19.24 1.74
C THR A 133 -5.43 -17.96 1.06
N VAL A 134 -5.66 -18.04 -0.25
CA VAL A 134 -6.19 -16.90 -1.02
C VAL A 134 -7.58 -16.47 -0.53
N PHE A 135 -8.39 -17.43 -0.07
CA PHE A 135 -9.71 -17.16 0.49
C PHE A 135 -9.64 -16.29 1.75
N PHE A 136 -8.70 -16.59 2.66
CA PHE A 136 -8.49 -15.77 3.85
C PHE A 136 -8.03 -14.35 3.48
N LEU A 137 -7.11 -14.21 2.52
CA LEU A 137 -6.70 -12.91 1.99
C LEU A 137 -7.92 -12.12 1.49
N HIS A 138 -8.76 -12.72 0.65
CA HIS A 138 -9.94 -12.06 0.09
C HIS A 138 -10.95 -11.64 1.15
N GLU A 139 -11.12 -12.44 2.21
CA GLU A 139 -11.96 -12.07 3.34
C GLU A 139 -11.42 -10.82 4.05
N ILE A 140 -10.10 -10.76 4.30
CA ILE A 140 -9.46 -9.59 4.91
C ILE A 140 -9.54 -8.35 4.01
N VAL A 141 -9.37 -8.51 2.69
CA VAL A 141 -9.57 -7.43 1.71
C VAL A 141 -10.98 -6.86 1.81
N LYS A 142 -12.02 -7.71 1.89
CA LYS A 142 -13.40 -7.25 2.09
C LYS A 142 -13.58 -6.51 3.41
N LYS A 143 -12.90 -6.92 4.49
CA LYS A 143 -12.90 -6.19 5.77
C LYS A 143 -12.32 -4.79 5.61
N VAL A 144 -11.12 -4.67 5.03
CA VAL A 144 -10.46 -3.37 4.79
C VAL A 144 -11.33 -2.48 3.89
N TYR A 145 -11.91 -3.04 2.84
CA TYR A 145 -12.79 -2.31 1.93
C TYR A 145 -14.04 -1.75 2.64
N ARG A 146 -14.65 -2.51 3.55
CA ARG A 146 -15.76 -1.99 4.38
C ARG A 146 -15.35 -0.81 5.24
N CYS A 147 -14.12 -0.78 5.77
CA CYS A 147 -13.61 0.38 6.50
C CYS A 147 -13.54 1.62 5.59
N ILE A 148 -13.07 1.47 4.34
CA ILE A 148 -13.02 2.56 3.36
C ILE A 148 -14.44 3.06 3.05
N GLN A 149 -15.41 2.17 2.83
CA GLN A 149 -16.81 2.55 2.58
C GLN A 149 -17.44 3.27 3.78
N ARG A 150 -17.18 2.81 5.01
CA ARG A 150 -17.65 3.50 6.23
C ARG A 150 -17.08 4.91 6.31
N THR A 151 -15.80 5.10 5.96
CA THR A 151 -15.18 6.42 5.94
C THR A 151 -15.76 7.31 4.84
N GLU A 152 -16.07 6.76 3.66
CA GLU A 152 -16.76 7.51 2.60
C GLU A 152 -18.13 8.01 3.08
N PHE A 153 -18.90 7.14 3.72
CA PHE A 153 -20.20 7.51 4.28
C PHE A 153 -20.06 8.57 5.40
N PHE A 154 -19.08 8.41 6.29
CA PHE A 154 -18.77 9.38 7.35
C PHE A 154 -18.44 10.78 6.79
N ILE A 155 -17.73 10.86 5.66
CA ILE A 155 -17.44 12.13 4.99
C ILE A 155 -18.67 12.69 4.29
N TYR A 156 -19.47 11.84 3.63
CA TYR A 156 -20.71 12.27 3.01
C TYR A 156 -21.68 12.91 4.02
N ASP A 157 -21.82 12.33 5.21
CA ASP A 157 -22.67 12.84 6.29
C ASP A 157 -22.25 14.26 6.73
N ARG A 158 -20.93 14.52 6.81
CA ARG A 158 -20.35 15.82 7.18
C ARG A 158 -20.35 16.85 6.06
N TYR A 159 -20.12 16.39 4.83
CA TYR A 159 -19.99 17.22 3.65
C TYR A 159 -20.90 16.67 2.53
N PRO A 160 -22.23 16.97 2.57
CA PRO A 160 -23.20 16.36 1.66
C PRO A 160 -23.00 16.64 0.17
N ALA A 161 -22.13 17.60 -0.18
CA ALA A 161 -21.69 17.88 -1.55
C ALA A 161 -20.76 16.76 -2.10
N ILE A 162 -20.07 16.04 -1.23
CA ILE A 162 -19.21 14.90 -1.57
C ILE A 162 -20.06 13.62 -1.58
N LYS A 163 -20.63 13.27 -2.73
CA LYS A 163 -21.46 12.06 -2.85
C LYS A 163 -20.61 10.78 -2.82
N PRO A 164 -21.07 9.69 -2.16
CA PRO A 164 -20.43 8.39 -2.23
C PRO A 164 -20.37 7.85 -3.66
N VAL A 165 -19.26 7.21 -4.03
CA VAL A 165 -19.06 6.60 -5.36
C VAL A 165 -18.57 5.17 -5.28
N LEU A 166 -18.17 4.68 -4.09
CA LEU A 166 -17.71 3.30 -3.96
C LEU A 166 -18.89 2.33 -4.15
N PRO A 167 -18.73 1.25 -4.93
CA PRO A 167 -19.75 0.21 -5.05
C PRO A 167 -19.96 -0.48 -3.70
N LYS A 168 -21.07 -1.22 -3.58
CA LYS A 168 -21.38 -1.98 -2.35
C LYS A 168 -20.34 -3.09 -2.09
N GLU A 169 -19.81 -3.70 -3.14
CA GLU A 169 -18.88 -4.83 -3.05
C GLU A 169 -17.63 -4.55 -3.91
N ILE A 170 -16.48 -4.97 -3.41
CA ILE A 170 -15.22 -4.97 -4.16
C ILE A 170 -15.12 -6.22 -5.02
N LYS A 171 -14.78 -6.07 -6.30
CA LYS A 171 -14.62 -7.20 -7.21
C LYS A 171 -13.23 -7.82 -7.07
N ILE A 172 -13.16 -9.09 -6.70
CA ILE A 172 -11.91 -9.85 -6.69
C ILE A 172 -11.58 -10.31 -8.12
N LEU A 173 -10.35 -10.06 -8.56
CA LEU A 173 -9.81 -10.39 -9.87
C LEU A 173 -8.39 -10.96 -9.70
N TYR A 174 -7.91 -11.70 -10.69
CA TYR A 174 -6.52 -12.18 -10.76
C TYR A 174 -5.77 -11.53 -11.91
N ALA A 175 -4.51 -11.17 -11.68
CA ALA A 175 -3.69 -10.49 -12.69
C ALA A 175 -3.50 -11.32 -13.97
N ASP A 176 -3.36 -12.64 -13.84
CA ASP A 176 -3.22 -13.56 -14.98
C ASP A 176 -4.51 -13.67 -15.80
N ASP A 177 -5.68 -13.68 -15.15
CA ASP A 177 -6.97 -13.66 -15.85
C ASP A 177 -7.22 -12.33 -16.57
N LEU A 178 -6.82 -11.21 -15.98
CA LEU A 178 -6.87 -9.92 -16.65
C LEU A 178 -6.00 -9.90 -17.90
N GLN A 179 -4.82 -10.48 -17.82
CA GLN A 179 -3.90 -10.59 -18.94
C GLN A 179 -4.44 -11.53 -20.04
N LYS A 180 -5.03 -12.67 -19.68
CA LYS A 180 -5.73 -13.56 -20.64
C LYS A 180 -6.93 -12.87 -21.30
N LYS A 181 -7.73 -12.13 -20.53
CA LYS A 181 -8.94 -11.43 -21.02
C LYS A 181 -8.60 -10.23 -21.89
N TYR A 182 -7.52 -9.53 -21.59
CA TYR A 182 -7.10 -8.30 -22.27
C TYR A 182 -5.60 -8.33 -22.66
N PRO A 183 -5.19 -9.24 -23.55
CA PRO A 183 -3.77 -9.48 -23.86
C PRO A 183 -3.10 -8.32 -24.61
N LYS A 184 -3.89 -7.46 -25.25
CA LYS A 184 -3.40 -6.28 -26.00
C LYS A 184 -3.26 -5.03 -25.14
N LEU A 185 -3.73 -5.06 -23.89
CA LEU A 185 -3.67 -3.92 -22.98
C LEU A 185 -2.46 -4.07 -22.05
N THR A 186 -1.78 -2.97 -21.81
CA THR A 186 -0.77 -2.85 -20.75
C THR A 186 -1.40 -3.08 -19.36
N PRO A 187 -0.61 -3.42 -18.33
CA PRO A 187 -1.13 -3.59 -16.97
C PRO A 187 -1.98 -2.43 -16.47
N LYS A 188 -1.52 -1.18 -16.68
CA LYS A 188 -2.26 0.03 -16.26
C LYS A 188 -3.55 0.24 -17.07
N GLU A 189 -3.57 -0.06 -18.36
CA GLU A 189 -4.81 -0.04 -19.14
C GLU A 189 -5.81 -1.12 -18.70
N ARG A 190 -5.31 -2.29 -18.25
CA ARG A 190 -6.16 -3.34 -17.65
C ARG A 190 -6.76 -2.87 -16.34
N GLU A 191 -5.95 -2.26 -15.46
CA GLU A 191 -6.40 -1.64 -14.21
C GLU A 191 -7.49 -0.58 -14.47
N ASP A 192 -7.22 0.39 -15.36
CA ASP A 192 -8.19 1.44 -15.74
C ASP A 192 -9.50 0.84 -16.22
N LYS A 193 -9.43 -0.17 -17.07
CA LYS A 193 -10.61 -0.83 -17.63
C LYS A 193 -11.47 -1.47 -16.55
N VAL A 194 -10.89 -2.26 -15.66
CA VAL A 194 -11.67 -2.99 -14.65
C VAL A 194 -12.09 -2.10 -13.49
N ALA A 195 -11.28 -1.11 -13.11
CA ALA A 195 -11.69 -0.10 -12.14
C ALA A 195 -12.90 0.67 -12.68
N LYS A 196 -12.88 1.10 -13.96
CA LYS A 196 -14.02 1.77 -14.60
C LYS A 196 -15.27 0.89 -14.69
N GLU A 197 -15.10 -0.40 -14.96
CA GLU A 197 -16.19 -1.37 -15.09
C GLU A 197 -16.86 -1.68 -13.74
N TYR A 198 -16.07 -1.96 -12.69
CA TYR A 198 -16.57 -2.45 -11.40
C TYR A 198 -16.62 -1.39 -10.30
N GLY A 199 -16.01 -0.22 -10.50
CA GLY A 199 -15.89 0.85 -9.50
C GLY A 199 -14.80 0.59 -8.44
N ALA A 200 -14.70 -0.63 -7.93
CA ALA A 200 -13.65 -1.05 -7.01
C ALA A 200 -13.25 -2.51 -7.27
N VAL A 201 -11.94 -2.76 -7.33
CA VAL A 201 -11.36 -4.08 -7.58
C VAL A 201 -10.24 -4.38 -6.60
N PHE A 202 -10.04 -5.67 -6.30
CA PHE A 202 -8.81 -6.19 -5.75
C PHE A 202 -8.15 -7.08 -6.79
N ILE A 203 -6.94 -6.72 -7.23
CA ILE A 203 -6.19 -7.51 -8.21
C ILE A 203 -5.19 -8.38 -7.46
N THR A 204 -5.44 -9.68 -7.46
CA THR A 204 -4.63 -10.71 -6.79
C THR A 204 -3.45 -11.11 -7.67
N GLY A 205 -2.30 -11.41 -7.06
CA GLY A 205 -1.13 -11.99 -7.72
C GLY A 205 -0.24 -10.96 -8.41
N ILE A 206 0.15 -9.91 -7.69
CA ILE A 206 1.00 -8.84 -8.23
C ILE A 206 2.47 -9.09 -7.87
N GLY A 207 3.33 -9.16 -8.88
CA GLY A 207 4.77 -9.41 -8.75
C GLY A 207 5.23 -10.68 -9.48
N GLY A 208 4.40 -11.72 -9.50
CA GLY A 208 4.69 -12.97 -10.19
C GLY A 208 4.64 -12.84 -11.72
N LYS A 209 5.31 -13.77 -12.42
CA LYS A 209 5.20 -13.89 -13.87
C LYS A 209 3.78 -14.28 -14.29
N LEU A 210 3.26 -13.54 -15.25
CA LEU A 210 2.03 -13.82 -15.97
C LEU A 210 2.27 -14.94 -17.02
N PRO A 211 1.22 -15.55 -17.58
CA PRO A 211 1.31 -16.60 -18.59
C PRO A 211 2.22 -16.31 -19.81
N ASP A 212 2.45 -15.05 -20.18
CA ASP A 212 3.36 -14.67 -21.28
C ASP A 212 4.81 -14.40 -20.84
N GLY A 213 5.12 -14.59 -19.56
CA GLY A 213 6.42 -14.31 -18.96
C GLY A 213 6.64 -12.86 -18.51
N THR A 214 5.71 -11.94 -18.80
CA THR A 214 5.73 -10.56 -18.27
C THR A 214 5.26 -10.52 -16.82
N ILE A 215 5.35 -9.36 -16.17
CA ILE A 215 4.79 -9.13 -14.83
C ILE A 215 3.67 -8.08 -14.91
N HIS A 216 2.70 -8.15 -14.00
CA HIS A 216 1.66 -7.11 -13.91
C HIS A 216 2.24 -5.80 -13.36
N ASP A 217 2.97 -5.88 -12.26
CA ASP A 217 3.71 -4.76 -11.67
C ASP A 217 4.90 -5.29 -10.86
N GLY A 218 5.84 -4.41 -10.52
CA GLY A 218 6.96 -4.69 -9.63
C GLY A 218 6.50 -5.09 -8.23
N ARG A 219 7.26 -5.96 -7.58
CA ARG A 219 7.06 -6.31 -6.17
C ARG A 219 8.34 -6.86 -5.56
N ALA A 220 8.63 -6.42 -4.34
CA ALA A 220 9.77 -6.90 -3.58
C ALA A 220 9.62 -8.40 -3.26
N PRO A 221 10.72 -9.16 -3.20
CA PRO A 221 10.68 -10.61 -2.98
C PRO A 221 10.56 -11.02 -1.50
N ASP A 222 10.63 -10.08 -0.56
CA ASP A 222 10.99 -10.36 0.84
C ASP A 222 9.88 -10.13 1.86
N TYR A 223 8.73 -9.60 1.45
CA TYR A 223 7.57 -9.47 2.34
C TYR A 223 6.26 -10.04 1.76
N ASP A 224 5.88 -9.73 0.52
CA ASP A 224 4.65 -10.25 -0.08
C ASP A 224 4.89 -11.60 -0.75
N ASP A 225 3.97 -12.55 -0.55
CA ASP A 225 3.99 -13.80 -1.32
C ASP A 225 3.18 -13.65 -2.61
N TRP A 226 3.90 -13.58 -3.73
CA TRP A 226 3.36 -13.53 -5.09
C TRP A 226 3.69 -14.79 -5.90
N ILE A 227 4.30 -15.81 -5.29
CA ILE A 227 4.75 -17.06 -5.95
C ILE A 227 3.82 -18.25 -5.65
N THR A 228 3.24 -18.32 -4.46
CA THR A 228 2.49 -19.50 -3.98
C THR A 228 1.23 -19.77 -4.80
N GLU A 229 1.03 -21.04 -5.15
CA GLU A 229 -0.20 -21.48 -5.82
C GLU A 229 -1.40 -21.40 -4.88
N CYS A 230 -2.49 -20.81 -5.37
CA CYS A 230 -3.70 -20.54 -4.59
C CYS A 230 -4.64 -21.76 -4.47
N GLY A 231 -4.36 -22.84 -5.20
CA GLY A 231 -5.18 -24.06 -5.24
C GLY A 231 -6.40 -23.97 -6.18
N ASP A 232 -6.64 -22.82 -6.80
CA ASP A 232 -7.73 -22.54 -7.75
C ASP A 232 -7.22 -22.29 -9.18
N GLY A 233 -5.96 -22.61 -9.46
CA GLY A 233 -5.30 -22.40 -10.76
C GLY A 233 -4.57 -21.07 -10.88
N HIS A 234 -4.58 -20.22 -9.85
CA HIS A 234 -3.85 -18.96 -9.82
C HIS A 234 -2.65 -19.00 -8.87
N ARG A 235 -1.81 -17.95 -8.93
CA ARG A 235 -0.64 -17.76 -8.08
C ARG A 235 -0.67 -16.38 -7.41
N GLY A 236 -0.13 -16.33 -6.20
CA GLY A 236 0.06 -15.14 -5.39
C GLY A 236 -0.99 -14.94 -4.31
N LEU A 237 -0.50 -14.72 -3.09
CA LEU A 237 -1.27 -14.43 -1.88
C LEU A 237 -1.15 -12.95 -1.50
N ASN A 238 -1.08 -12.07 -2.50
CA ASN A 238 -1.03 -10.62 -2.34
C ASN A 238 -1.88 -9.93 -3.41
N GLY A 239 -2.00 -8.61 -3.32
CA GLY A 239 -2.65 -7.81 -4.34
C GLY A 239 -2.90 -6.37 -3.93
N ASP A 240 -3.52 -5.63 -4.84
CA ASP A 240 -3.77 -4.20 -4.69
C ASP A 240 -5.27 -3.89 -4.73
N ILE A 241 -5.71 -2.97 -3.86
CA ILE A 241 -7.05 -2.37 -3.91
C ILE A 241 -6.99 -1.16 -4.84
N LEU A 242 -7.72 -1.23 -5.95
CA LEU A 242 -7.90 -0.12 -6.88
C LEU A 242 -9.35 0.31 -6.96
N VAL A 243 -9.57 1.62 -7.05
CA VAL A 243 -10.88 2.23 -7.25
C VAL A 243 -10.88 3.09 -8.51
N TRP A 244 -12.04 3.26 -9.14
CA TRP A 244 -12.18 4.27 -10.19
C TRP A 244 -12.22 5.66 -9.55
N ASN A 245 -11.24 6.50 -9.85
CA ASN A 245 -11.24 7.89 -9.41
C ASN A 245 -11.97 8.74 -10.48
N PRO A 246 -13.19 9.26 -10.19
CA PRO A 246 -13.96 10.02 -11.17
C PRO A 246 -13.39 11.42 -11.44
N VAL A 247 -12.49 11.93 -10.59
CA VAL A 247 -11.84 13.24 -10.77
C VAL A 247 -10.68 13.11 -11.75
N LEU A 248 -9.88 12.05 -11.60
CA LEU A 248 -8.74 11.77 -12.48
C LEU A 248 -9.12 10.95 -13.73
N GLU A 249 -10.32 10.38 -13.74
CA GLU A 249 -10.82 9.46 -14.77
C GLU A 249 -9.85 8.30 -15.06
N ARG A 250 -9.33 7.68 -13.99
CA ARG A 250 -8.41 6.53 -14.04
C ARG A 250 -8.53 5.63 -12.81
N ALA A 251 -7.96 4.43 -12.90
CA ALA A 251 -7.70 3.58 -11.75
C ALA A 251 -6.80 4.28 -10.74
N PHE A 252 -7.13 4.13 -9.47
CA PHE A 252 -6.44 4.76 -8.36
C PHE A 252 -6.23 3.74 -7.25
N GLU A 253 -4.96 3.42 -7.03
CA GLU A 253 -4.53 2.43 -6.04
C GLU A 253 -4.55 3.03 -4.63
N LEU A 254 -5.30 2.41 -3.73
CA LEU A 254 -5.43 2.84 -2.33
C LEU A 254 -4.56 2.03 -1.37
N SER A 255 -4.28 0.77 -1.70
CA SER A 255 -3.59 -0.14 -0.80
C SER A 255 -2.93 -1.28 -1.54
N SER A 256 -1.78 -1.69 -1.02
CA SER A 256 -1.15 -2.98 -1.30
C SER A 256 -1.13 -3.82 -0.03
N MET A 257 -1.48 -5.10 -0.16
CA MET A 257 -1.48 -6.03 0.97
C MET A 257 -1.27 -7.47 0.54
N GLY A 258 -0.86 -8.31 1.48
CA GLY A 258 -0.66 -9.72 1.21
C GLY A 258 -0.39 -10.54 2.47
N ILE A 259 -0.60 -11.84 2.32
CA ILE A 259 -0.06 -12.83 3.24
C ILE A 259 1.45 -12.84 3.03
N ARG A 260 2.19 -12.75 4.14
CA ARG A 260 3.64 -12.59 4.05
C ARG A 260 4.34 -13.87 3.64
N VAL A 261 5.48 -13.73 2.99
CA VAL A 261 6.33 -14.85 2.56
C VAL A 261 6.58 -15.88 3.67
N SER A 262 6.54 -17.16 3.33
CA SER A 262 7.03 -18.25 4.18
C SER A 262 8.54 -18.44 3.97
N PRO A 263 9.23 -19.28 4.75
CA PRO A 263 10.61 -19.65 4.46
C PRO A 263 10.80 -20.17 3.02
N GLU A 264 9.86 -21.00 2.55
CA GLU A 264 9.88 -21.61 1.23
C GLU A 264 9.64 -20.56 0.13
N SER A 265 8.59 -19.75 0.28
CA SER A 265 8.25 -18.74 -0.73
C SER A 265 9.30 -17.63 -0.79
N LEU A 266 9.90 -17.23 0.36
CA LEU A 266 11.01 -16.28 0.39
C LEU A 266 12.18 -16.79 -0.45
N LYS A 267 12.60 -18.05 -0.26
CA LYS A 267 13.73 -18.62 -1.00
C LYS A 267 13.48 -18.58 -2.51
N LEU A 268 12.30 -19.03 -2.95
CA LEU A 268 11.92 -19.04 -4.35
C LEU A 268 11.86 -17.63 -4.96
N GLN A 269 11.31 -16.66 -4.23
CA GLN A 269 11.21 -15.28 -4.72
C GLN A 269 12.58 -14.59 -4.80
N LEU A 270 13.48 -14.84 -3.84
CA LEU A 270 14.86 -14.32 -3.90
C LEU A 270 15.63 -14.89 -5.10
N GLU A 271 15.48 -16.19 -5.37
CA GLU A 271 16.05 -16.85 -6.54
C GLU A 271 15.46 -16.27 -7.84
N GLU A 272 14.13 -16.10 -7.92
CA GLU A 272 13.46 -15.55 -9.11
C GLU A 272 13.83 -14.09 -9.38
N ARG A 273 14.14 -13.31 -8.33
CA ARG A 273 14.65 -11.93 -8.45
C ARG A 273 16.17 -11.84 -8.56
N GLY A 274 16.89 -12.95 -8.58
CA GLY A 274 18.35 -12.97 -8.71
C GLY A 274 19.08 -12.30 -7.54
N CYS A 275 18.50 -12.32 -6.34
CA CYS A 275 19.06 -11.70 -5.13
C CYS A 275 19.20 -12.68 -3.93
N PRO A 276 19.73 -13.91 -4.12
CA PRO A 276 19.84 -14.90 -3.05
C PRO A 276 20.79 -14.45 -1.90
N GLU A 277 21.68 -13.49 -2.15
CA GLU A 277 22.56 -12.91 -1.14
C GLU A 277 21.80 -12.21 0.00
N ARG A 278 20.58 -11.71 -0.26
CA ARG A 278 19.73 -11.08 0.77
C ARG A 278 19.38 -12.04 1.90
N ALA A 279 19.42 -13.35 1.67
CA ALA A 279 19.21 -14.38 2.69
C ALA A 279 20.15 -14.24 3.91
N LYS A 280 21.29 -13.55 3.75
CA LYS A 280 22.28 -13.30 4.81
C LYS A 280 21.88 -12.17 5.76
N PHE A 281 20.97 -11.27 5.34
CA PHE A 281 20.52 -10.18 6.19
C PHE A 281 19.73 -10.71 7.39
N GLU A 282 19.73 -9.95 8.49
CA GLU A 282 19.19 -10.39 9.76
C GLU A 282 17.72 -10.82 9.65
N PHE A 283 16.88 -9.97 9.05
CA PHE A 283 15.46 -10.26 8.84
C PHE A 283 15.25 -11.57 8.07
N HIS A 284 15.96 -11.74 6.96
CA HIS A 284 15.81 -12.90 6.07
C HIS A 284 16.30 -14.17 6.74
N SER A 285 17.43 -14.11 7.44
CA SER A 285 17.97 -15.25 8.19
C SER A 285 17.00 -15.72 9.27
N LYS A 286 16.39 -14.79 10.02
CA LYS A 286 15.37 -15.11 11.03
C LYS A 286 14.14 -15.78 10.41
N LEU A 287 13.64 -15.23 9.30
CA LEU A 287 12.50 -15.81 8.59
C LEU A 287 12.81 -17.23 8.09
N LEU A 288 13.96 -17.44 7.44
CA LEU A 288 14.36 -18.75 6.92
C LEU A 288 14.56 -19.81 8.01
N LYS A 289 14.91 -19.40 9.23
CA LYS A 289 15.00 -20.28 10.41
C LYS A 289 13.65 -20.58 11.07
N GLY A 290 12.56 -19.99 10.58
CA GLY A 290 11.23 -20.14 11.18
C GLY A 290 11.07 -19.36 12.50
N GLU A 291 11.90 -18.35 12.76
CA GLU A 291 11.83 -17.55 14.00
C GLU A 291 10.73 -16.48 13.97
N LEU A 292 10.13 -16.22 12.81
CA LEU A 292 9.14 -15.15 12.63
C LEU A 292 7.71 -15.70 12.49
N THR A 293 6.77 -15.06 13.18
CA THR A 293 5.34 -15.38 13.11
C THR A 293 4.83 -15.27 11.68
N GLN A 294 3.90 -16.16 11.29
CA GLN A 294 3.18 -16.02 10.02
C GLN A 294 2.20 -14.85 10.11
N THR A 295 2.26 -13.93 9.16
CA THR A 295 1.44 -12.71 9.18
C THR A 295 0.77 -12.44 7.84
N LEU A 296 -0.21 -11.55 7.88
CA LEU A 296 -0.79 -10.85 6.74
C LEU A 296 -0.72 -9.36 7.07
N GLY A 297 -0.30 -8.53 6.12
CA GLY A 297 -0.33 -7.09 6.33
C GLY A 297 -0.41 -6.31 5.04
N GLY A 298 -0.40 -5.00 5.18
CA GLY A 298 -0.45 -4.08 4.05
C GLY A 298 -0.21 -2.65 4.46
N GLY A 299 -0.19 -1.77 3.47
CA GLY A 299 -0.17 -0.32 3.63
C GLY A 299 -1.37 0.30 2.93
N ILE A 300 -2.02 1.27 3.57
CA ILE A 300 -3.09 2.07 2.96
C ILE A 300 -2.61 3.52 2.96
N GLY A 301 -2.49 4.13 1.78
CA GLY A 301 -1.96 5.49 1.65
C GLY A 301 -2.90 6.52 2.29
N GLN A 302 -2.43 7.27 3.29
CA GLN A 302 -3.34 8.18 4.02
C GLN A 302 -3.74 9.35 3.14
N SER A 303 -2.75 10.00 2.52
CA SER A 303 -2.98 11.11 1.60
C SER A 303 -3.73 10.67 0.35
N ARG A 304 -3.44 9.47 -0.18
CA ARG A 304 -4.22 8.90 -1.29
C ARG A 304 -5.69 8.67 -0.92
N LEU A 305 -5.97 8.10 0.24
CA LEU A 305 -7.34 7.92 0.71
C LEU A 305 -8.05 9.27 0.90
N CYS A 306 -7.38 10.25 1.50
CA CYS A 306 -7.91 11.61 1.65
C CYS A 306 -8.20 12.25 0.29
N MET A 307 -7.26 12.18 -0.65
CA MET A 307 -7.40 12.71 -2.00
C MET A 307 -8.62 12.12 -2.70
N PHE A 308 -8.78 10.79 -2.65
CA PHE A 308 -9.93 10.11 -3.23
C PHE A 308 -11.24 10.55 -2.58
N LEU A 309 -11.35 10.45 -1.25
CA LEU A 309 -12.59 10.73 -0.51
C LEU A 309 -13.01 12.20 -0.60
N LEU A 310 -12.05 13.13 -0.65
CA LEU A 310 -12.30 14.57 -0.75
C LEU A 310 -12.41 15.08 -2.20
N ARG A 311 -12.36 14.17 -3.17
CA ARG A 311 -12.47 14.47 -4.62
C ARG A 311 -11.41 15.48 -5.09
N LYS A 312 -10.18 15.32 -4.59
CA LYS A 312 -9.04 16.16 -4.95
C LYS A 312 -8.41 15.69 -6.25
N ALA A 313 -7.88 16.64 -7.02
CA ALA A 313 -7.25 16.39 -8.31
C ALA A 313 -5.73 16.20 -8.18
N HIS A 314 -5.14 16.60 -7.06
CA HIS A 314 -3.72 16.42 -6.80
C HIS A 314 -3.49 16.01 -5.34
N ILE A 315 -2.58 15.07 -5.09
CA ILE A 315 -2.26 14.56 -3.75
C ILE A 315 -1.75 15.67 -2.82
N GLY A 316 -1.04 16.65 -3.39
CA GLY A 316 -0.59 17.87 -2.70
C GLY A 316 -1.71 18.78 -2.18
N GLU A 317 -2.99 18.53 -2.51
CA GLU A 317 -4.13 19.18 -1.82
C GLU A 317 -4.46 18.51 -0.47
N THR A 318 -3.79 17.39 -0.17
CA THR A 318 -4.01 16.58 1.05
C THR A 318 -2.73 16.25 1.81
N GLN A 319 -1.57 16.67 1.32
CA GLN A 319 -0.29 16.57 1.99
C GLN A 319 0.63 17.72 1.63
N VAL A 320 1.52 18.07 2.55
CA VAL A 320 2.59 19.05 2.31
C VAL A 320 3.83 18.32 1.82
N SER A 321 4.34 18.72 0.65
CA SER A 321 5.53 18.13 0.03
C SER A 321 6.24 19.15 -0.87
N VAL A 322 7.30 18.72 -1.54
CA VAL A 322 8.01 19.53 -2.52
C VAL A 322 7.52 19.18 -3.93
N TRP A 323 7.29 20.21 -4.72
CA TRP A 323 6.82 20.12 -6.11
C TRP A 323 7.69 21.01 -6.99
N THR A 324 7.87 20.62 -8.25
CA THR A 324 8.58 21.45 -9.23
C THR A 324 7.79 22.73 -9.53
N ASP A 325 8.46 23.76 -10.03
CA ASP A 325 7.80 25.02 -10.36
C ASP A 325 6.80 24.85 -11.51
N GLU A 326 7.05 23.91 -12.43
CA GLU A 326 6.12 23.53 -13.50
C GLU A 326 4.83 22.93 -12.93
N ILE A 327 4.94 22.00 -11.96
CA ILE A 327 3.77 21.39 -11.31
C ILE A 327 2.97 22.46 -10.55
N LYS A 328 3.64 23.33 -9.79
CA LYS A 328 2.98 24.44 -9.07
C LYS A 328 2.24 25.38 -10.03
N ALA A 329 2.87 25.72 -11.16
CA ALA A 329 2.27 26.58 -12.18
C ALA A 329 1.06 25.93 -12.86
N ASP A 330 1.14 24.64 -13.22
CA ASP A 330 0.01 23.88 -13.79
C ASP A 330 -1.16 23.78 -12.79
N CYS A 331 -0.87 23.43 -11.53
CA CYS A 331 -1.89 23.36 -10.47
C CYS A 331 -2.61 24.70 -10.32
N LYS A 332 -1.86 25.80 -10.20
CA LYS A 332 -2.44 27.16 -10.10
C LYS A 332 -3.31 27.51 -11.31
N LYS A 333 -2.88 27.17 -12.53
CA LYS A 333 -3.65 27.41 -13.77
C LYS A 333 -4.96 26.62 -13.79
N ARG A 334 -4.97 25.43 -13.18
CA ARG A 334 -6.12 24.53 -13.09
C ARG A 334 -7.02 24.78 -11.88
N GLY A 335 -6.68 25.75 -11.02
CA GLY A 335 -7.41 26.03 -9.79
C GLY A 335 -7.24 24.96 -8.71
N ILE A 336 -6.10 24.25 -8.74
CA ILE A 336 -5.67 23.29 -7.73
C ILE A 336 -4.81 24.05 -6.71
N GLU A 337 -5.21 24.02 -5.45
CA GLU A 337 -4.52 24.70 -4.35
C GLU A 337 -3.74 23.68 -3.52
N LEU A 338 -2.42 23.65 -3.71
CA LEU A 338 -1.52 22.79 -2.94
C LEU A 338 -1.37 23.35 -1.50
N LEU A 339 -1.32 22.46 -0.51
CA LEU A 339 -1.13 22.80 0.91
C LEU A 339 0.28 23.29 1.24
#